data_AF-A0A554KCZ2-F1
#
_entry.id   AF-A0A554KCZ2-F1
#
_cell.length_a   1.000
_cell.length_b   1.000
_cell.length_c   1.000
_cell.angle_alpha   90.00
_cell.angle_beta   90.00
_cell.angle_gamma   90.00
#
_symmetry.space_group_name_H-M   'P 1'
#
loop_
_entity.id
_entity.type
_entity.pdbx_description
1 polymer ?
#
loop_
_entity_poly.entity_id
_entity_poly.type
_entity_poly.pdbx_seq_one_letter_code
_entity_poly.pdbx_strand_id
1 'polypeptide(L)'
;MLHAGEEALARVLKTHPPAFIFESAHVGHCMRLRRRGFRFVNWEKVSFGDPSFTLAVFLSSISERDDFLSVKEIMVKKYLQINPVPECTALLDFRLKERAVSNLLWVPWAHVKRREAGEAGSAPDLGRRYENVKAILKEFQGKRK
;
A
#
# COMPACT_ATOMS: atom_id res chain seq x y z
N MET A 1 3.91 -7.49 16.63
CA MET A 1 3.81 -6.41 15.62
C MET A 1 2.52 -6.42 14.79
N LEU A 2 1.85 -7.56 14.51
CA LEU A 2 0.44 -7.52 14.07
C LEU A 2 -0.41 -6.74 15.08
N HIS A 3 -0.23 -7.03 16.37
CA HIS A 3 -0.78 -6.21 17.47
C HIS A 3 -0.36 -4.75 17.49
N ALA A 4 0.86 -4.39 17.09
CA ALA A 4 1.30 -2.98 17.14
C ALA A 4 0.61 -2.14 16.05
N GLY A 5 0.41 -2.72 14.85
CA GLY A 5 -0.37 -2.10 13.78
C GLY A 5 -1.86 -2.04 14.13
N GLU A 6 -2.41 -3.10 14.72
CA GLU A 6 -3.80 -3.14 15.21
C GLU A 6 -4.06 -2.13 16.32
N GLU A 7 -3.13 -1.98 17.27
CA GLU A 7 -3.23 -1.01 18.35
C GLU A 7 -3.14 0.43 17.83
N ALA A 8 -2.20 0.72 16.92
CA ALA A 8 -2.11 2.02 16.27
C ALA A 8 -3.40 2.33 15.50
N LEU A 9 -3.96 1.33 14.79
CA LEU A 9 -5.21 1.46 14.08
C LEU A 9 -6.37 1.74 15.03
N ALA A 10 -6.45 1.01 16.15
CA ALA A 10 -7.46 1.22 17.16
C ALA A 10 -7.37 2.63 17.79
N ARG A 11 -6.16 3.14 18.04
CA ARG A 11 -5.95 4.51 18.55
C ARG A 11 -6.36 5.58 17.54
N VAL A 12 -6.03 5.38 16.26
CA VAL A 12 -6.45 6.28 15.19
C VAL A 12 -7.96 6.27 15.03
N LEU A 13 -8.61 5.10 14.94
CA LEU A 13 -10.06 5.00 14.77
C LEU A 13 -10.85 5.52 15.98
N LYS A 14 -10.24 5.60 17.18
CA LYS A 14 -10.85 6.25 18.36
C LYS A 14 -10.87 7.78 18.27
N THR A 15 -9.89 8.37 17.58
CA THR A 15 -9.68 9.82 17.55
C THR A 15 -10.02 10.45 16.21
N HIS A 16 -10.13 9.63 15.16
CA HIS A 16 -10.40 10.05 13.79
C HIS A 16 -11.51 9.18 13.20
N PRO A 17 -12.54 9.78 12.59
CA PRO A 17 -13.56 9.01 11.89
C PRO A 17 -12.93 8.22 10.73
N PRO A 18 -13.52 7.08 10.34
CA PRO A 18 -13.13 6.38 9.13
C PRO A 18 -13.11 7.33 7.93
N ALA A 19 -12.00 7.35 7.20
CA ALA A 19 -11.85 8.18 6.01
C ALA A 19 -12.42 7.46 4.80
N PHE A 20 -12.92 8.24 3.84
CA PHE A 20 -13.20 7.71 2.51
C PHE A 20 -11.88 7.28 1.85
N ILE A 21 -11.73 5.98 1.58
CA ILE A 21 -10.52 5.39 1.03
C ILE A 21 -10.74 4.93 -0.41
N PHE A 22 -9.74 5.18 -1.23
CA PHE A 22 -9.61 4.59 -2.55
C PHE A 22 -8.70 3.36 -2.48
N GLU A 23 -9.27 2.18 -2.69
CA GLU A 23 -8.58 0.90 -2.45
C GLU A 23 -7.66 0.47 -3.59
N SER A 24 -7.88 1.04 -4.77
CA SER A 24 -7.10 0.82 -5.99
C SER A 24 -6.28 2.04 -6.39
N ALA A 25 -5.82 2.83 -5.42
CA ALA A 25 -5.02 4.04 -5.62
C ALA A 25 -3.58 3.77 -6.08
N HIS A 26 -3.35 3.01 -7.15
CA HIS A 26 -2.01 2.76 -7.70
C HIS A 26 -1.67 3.72 -8.86
N VAL A 27 -0.39 3.82 -9.21
CA VAL A 27 0.11 4.73 -10.26
C VAL A 27 -0.59 4.53 -11.61
N GLY A 28 -0.94 3.30 -11.98
CA GLY A 28 -1.71 3.00 -13.21
C GLY A 28 -3.13 3.59 -13.23
N HIS A 29 -3.69 3.95 -12.09
CA HIS A 29 -4.98 4.65 -11.97
C HIS A 29 -4.81 6.15 -11.72
N CYS A 30 -3.60 6.69 -11.81
CA CYS A 30 -3.31 8.09 -11.57
C CYS A 30 -3.03 8.80 -12.90
N MET A 31 -3.94 9.71 -13.31
CA MET A 31 -3.81 10.48 -14.53
C MET A 31 -3.30 11.89 -14.23
N ARG A 32 -2.27 12.32 -14.96
CA ARG A 32 -1.81 13.72 -14.94
C ARG A 32 -2.68 14.56 -15.86
N LEU A 33 -3.36 15.54 -15.28
CA LEU A 33 -4.10 16.57 -16.00
C LEU A 33 -3.22 17.80 -16.18
N ARG A 34 -3.01 18.24 -17.44
CA ARG A 34 -2.08 19.32 -17.82
C ARG A 34 -2.11 20.56 -16.92
N ARG A 35 -3.28 20.98 -16.43
CA ARG A 35 -3.47 22.19 -15.59
C ARG A 35 -4.10 21.94 -14.22
N ARG A 36 -4.42 20.68 -13.88
CA ARG A 36 -5.20 20.34 -12.67
C ARG A 36 -4.50 19.34 -11.76
N GLY A 37 -3.21 19.11 -11.99
CA GLY A 37 -2.41 18.18 -11.21
C GLY A 37 -2.78 16.73 -11.54
N PHE A 38 -3.01 15.92 -10.51
CA PHE A 38 -3.30 14.50 -10.66
C PHE A 38 -4.74 14.18 -10.26
N ARG A 39 -5.30 13.15 -10.91
CA ARG A 39 -6.60 12.58 -10.57
C ARG A 39 -6.53 11.06 -10.59
N PHE A 40 -7.15 10.45 -9.60
CA PHE A 40 -7.42 9.02 -9.62
C PHE A 40 -8.65 8.72 -10.48
N VAL A 41 -8.55 7.66 -11.28
CA VAL A 41 -9.64 7.08 -12.07
C VAL A 41 -9.93 5.66 -11.59
N ASN A 42 -10.99 5.04 -12.11
CA ASN A 42 -11.44 3.70 -11.72
C ASN A 42 -11.94 3.60 -10.27
N TRP A 43 -13.07 4.27 -9.98
CA TRP A 43 -13.67 4.41 -8.64
C TRP A 43 -14.51 3.19 -8.20
N GLU A 44 -14.35 2.04 -8.85
CA GLU A 44 -15.12 0.82 -8.56
C GLU A 44 -14.81 0.22 -7.18
N LYS A 45 -13.65 0.55 -6.61
CA LYS A 45 -13.17 0.02 -5.32
C LYS A 45 -12.88 1.16 -4.34
N VAL A 46 -13.94 1.60 -3.67
CA VAL A 46 -13.93 2.63 -2.64
C VAL A 46 -14.70 2.17 -1.42
N SER A 47 -14.27 2.61 -0.24
CA SER A 47 -14.94 2.28 1.02
C SER A 47 -14.61 3.32 2.10
N PHE A 48 -15.02 3.06 3.35
CA PHE A 48 -14.62 3.86 4.50
C PHE A 48 -13.71 3.04 5.42
N GLY A 49 -12.60 3.63 5.87
CA GLY A 49 -11.65 2.91 6.71
C GLY A 49 -10.45 3.72 7.16
N ASP A 50 -9.32 3.03 7.29
CA ASP A 50 -8.05 3.58 7.76
C ASP A 50 -7.55 4.72 6.85
N PRO A 51 -7.37 5.95 7.37
CA PRO A 51 -6.93 7.10 6.57
C PRO A 51 -5.52 6.95 5.98
N SER A 52 -4.70 6.02 6.46
CA SER A 52 -3.38 5.74 5.86
C SER A 52 -3.47 4.82 4.63
N PHE A 53 -4.61 4.16 4.41
CA PHE A 53 -4.73 3.05 3.47
C PHE A 53 -4.46 3.48 2.02
N THR A 54 -5.16 4.50 1.53
CA THR A 54 -5.00 4.99 0.15
C THR A 54 -3.56 5.40 -0.14
N LEU A 55 -2.89 6.08 0.81
CA LEU A 55 -1.49 6.45 0.67
C LEU A 55 -0.58 5.21 0.63
N ALA A 56 -0.82 4.22 1.48
CA ALA A 56 -0.07 2.97 1.50
C ALA A 56 -0.22 2.17 0.19
N VAL A 57 -1.41 2.16 -0.42
CA VAL A 57 -1.65 1.54 -1.74
C VAL A 57 -0.83 2.24 -2.82
N PHE A 58 -0.88 3.57 -2.85
CA PHE A 58 -0.13 4.34 -3.83
C PHE A 58 1.37 4.13 -3.70
N LEU A 59 1.90 4.26 -2.48
CA LEU A 59 3.33 4.06 -2.20
C LEU A 59 3.78 2.64 -2.55
N SER A 60 2.96 1.63 -2.26
CA SER A 60 3.24 0.24 -2.65
C SER A 60 3.34 0.08 -4.17
N SER A 61 2.59 0.86 -4.95
CA SER A 61 2.65 0.80 -6.42
C SER A 61 3.89 1.43 -7.04
N ILE A 62 4.63 2.23 -6.26
CA ILE A 62 5.85 2.92 -6.68
C ILE A 62 7.07 2.48 -5.86
N SER A 63 6.97 1.39 -5.11
CA SER A 63 8.01 0.93 -4.19
C SER A 63 9.32 0.50 -4.88
N GLU A 64 9.28 0.29 -6.19
CA GLU A 64 10.44 -0.13 -6.99
C GLU A 64 11.26 1.04 -7.54
N ARG A 65 10.87 2.30 -7.26
CA ARG A 65 11.66 3.47 -7.64
C ARG A 65 12.96 3.57 -6.83
N ASP A 66 14.03 4.01 -7.48
CA ASP A 66 15.33 4.22 -6.83
C ASP A 66 15.27 5.30 -5.73
N ASP A 67 14.41 6.31 -5.91
CA ASP A 67 14.21 7.41 -4.97
C ASP A 67 13.04 7.18 -3.99
N PHE A 68 12.56 5.93 -3.85
CA PHE A 68 11.35 5.61 -3.10
C PHE A 68 11.33 6.16 -1.67
N LEU A 69 12.42 6.02 -0.91
CA LEU A 69 12.46 6.48 0.49
C LEU A 69 12.25 7.99 0.58
N SER A 70 12.93 8.77 -0.25
CA SER A 70 12.78 10.23 -0.31
C SER A 70 11.38 10.63 -0.76
N VAL A 71 10.83 9.97 -1.79
CA VAL A 71 9.46 10.21 -2.27
C VAL A 71 8.43 9.90 -1.17
N LYS A 72 8.56 8.77 -0.49
CA LYS A 72 7.69 8.37 0.63
C LYS A 72 7.69 9.44 1.71
N GLU A 73 8.86 9.91 2.12
CA GLU A 73 9.00 10.90 3.19
C GLU A 73 8.33 12.23 2.82
N ILE A 74 8.53 12.71 1.59
CA ILE A 74 7.88 13.92 1.06
C ILE A 74 6.36 13.74 1.02
N MET A 75 5.87 12.60 0.52
CA MET A 75 4.44 12.33 0.39
C MET A 75 3.77 12.23 1.76
N VAL A 76 4.36 11.53 2.72
CA VAL A 76 3.83 11.41 4.09
C VAL A 76 3.80 12.79 4.75
N LYS A 77 4.87 13.57 4.65
CA LYS A 77 4.90 14.95 5.18
C LYS A 77 3.80 15.81 4.57
N LYS A 78 3.61 15.77 3.25
CA LYS A 78 2.56 16.53 2.57
C LYS A 78 1.16 16.05 2.91
N TYR A 79 0.97 14.75 3.08
CA TYR A 79 -0.30 14.18 3.50
C TYR A 79 -0.69 14.67 4.90
N LEU A 80 0.25 14.60 5.86
CA LEU A 80 0.01 15.01 7.24
C LEU A 80 -0.22 16.50 7.42
N GLN A 81 0.25 17.34 6.49
CA GLN A 81 -0.07 18.77 6.46
C GLN A 81 -1.56 19.04 6.15
N ILE A 82 -2.23 18.12 5.48
CA ILE A 82 -3.65 18.24 5.08
C ILE A 82 -4.54 17.41 6.01
N ASN A 83 -4.10 16.18 6.31
CA ASN A 83 -4.81 15.21 7.15
C ASN A 83 -3.91 14.83 8.34
N PRO A 84 -3.99 15.55 9.48
CA PRO A 84 -3.14 15.30 10.63
C PRO A 84 -3.57 14.04 11.39
N VAL A 85 -3.18 12.88 10.87
CA VAL A 85 -3.50 11.57 11.45
C VAL A 85 -2.40 11.17 12.46
N PRO A 86 -2.73 10.93 13.73
CA PRO A 86 -1.77 10.45 14.72
C PRO A 86 -1.22 9.08 14.30
N GLU A 87 0.05 8.82 14.60
CA GLU A 87 0.68 7.52 14.31
C GLU A 87 0.64 7.08 12.83
N CYS A 88 0.34 7.99 11.89
CA CYS A 88 0.18 7.69 10.47
C CYS A 88 1.40 6.98 9.88
N THR A 89 2.62 7.35 10.30
CA THR A 89 3.84 6.72 9.81
C THR A 89 3.91 5.25 10.22
N ALA A 90 3.59 4.93 11.47
CA ALA A 90 3.59 3.55 11.97
C ALA A 90 2.51 2.71 11.28
N LEU A 91 1.31 3.27 11.10
CA LEU A 91 0.24 2.64 10.33
C LEU A 91 0.64 2.38 8.88
N LEU A 92 1.22 3.38 8.23
CA LEU A 92 1.63 3.28 6.84
C LEU A 92 2.73 2.23 6.66
N ASP A 93 3.71 2.17 7.56
CA ASP A 93 4.73 1.11 7.55
C ASP A 93 4.12 -0.27 7.73
N PHE A 94 3.15 -0.41 8.64
CA PHE A 94 2.40 -1.64 8.82
C PHE A 94 1.64 -2.05 7.54
N ARG A 95 0.91 -1.11 6.93
CA ARG A 95 0.14 -1.33 5.68
C ARG A 95 1.03 -1.67 4.50
N LEU A 96 2.21 -1.06 4.38
CA LEU A 96 3.18 -1.41 3.34
C LEU A 96 3.65 -2.87 3.48
N LYS A 97 3.90 -3.33 4.71
CA LYS A 97 4.26 -4.73 4.97
C LYS A 97 3.11 -5.68 4.66
N GLU A 98 1.89 -5.36 5.11
CA GLU A 98 0.67 -6.12 4.81
C GLU A 98 0.45 -6.24 3.30
N ARG A 99 0.59 -5.12 2.56
CA ARG A 99 0.46 -5.09 1.10
C ARG A 99 1.55 -5.88 0.39
N ALA A 100 2.80 -5.87 0.88
CA ALA A 100 3.85 -6.71 0.31
C ALA A 100 3.49 -8.21 0.38
N VAL A 101 2.92 -8.66 1.51
CA VAL A 101 2.42 -10.03 1.69
C VAL A 101 1.20 -10.29 0.79
N SER A 102 0.22 -9.39 0.78
CA SER A 102 -0.98 -9.51 -0.05
C SER A 102 -0.64 -9.60 -1.55
N ASN A 103 0.29 -8.77 -2.01
CA ASN A 103 0.77 -8.77 -3.39
C ASN A 103 1.50 -10.06 -3.77
N LEU A 104 2.22 -10.70 -2.83
CA LEU A 104 2.85 -12.00 -3.08
C LEU A 104 1.80 -13.09 -3.32
N LEU A 105 0.65 -13.02 -2.67
CA LEU A 105 -0.45 -13.98 -2.84
C LEU A 105 -1.30 -13.68 -4.08
N TRP A 106 -1.57 -12.40 -4.33
CA TRP A 106 -2.45 -11.96 -5.42
C TRP A 106 -1.84 -12.21 -6.81
N VAL A 107 -0.53 -12.01 -6.97
CA VAL A 107 0.15 -12.11 -8.26
C VAL A 107 0.11 -13.52 -8.87
N PRO A 108 0.43 -14.60 -8.12
CA PRO A 108 0.21 -15.97 -8.59
C PRO A 108 -1.24 -16.28 -8.94
N TRP A 109 -2.19 -15.89 -8.08
CA TRP A 109 -3.61 -16.11 -8.31
C TRP A 109 -4.10 -15.43 -9.60
N ALA A 110 -3.72 -14.17 -9.81
CA ALA A 110 -4.08 -13.41 -11.00
C ALA A 110 -3.45 -14.02 -12.27
N HIS A 111 -2.21 -14.52 -12.18
CA HIS A 111 -1.57 -15.19 -13.30
C HIS A 111 -2.29 -16.48 -13.70
N VAL A 112 -2.68 -17.32 -12.74
CA VAL A 112 -3.49 -18.53 -13.00
C VAL A 112 -4.83 -18.16 -13.64
N LYS A 113 -5.52 -17.16 -13.09
CA LYS A 113 -6.82 -16.69 -13.62
C LYS A 113 -6.74 -16.18 -15.06
N ARG A 114 -5.70 -15.41 -15.41
CA ARG A 114 -5.50 -14.92 -16.78
C ARG A 114 -5.16 -16.04 -17.76
N ARG A 115 -4.38 -17.02 -17.33
CA ARG A 115 -4.08 -18.22 -18.11
C ARG A 115 -5.33 -19.04 -18.40
N GLU A 116 -6.22 -19.21 -17.41
CA GLU A 116 -7.53 -19.85 -17.60
C GLU A 116 -8.42 -19.07 -18.60
N ALA A 117 -8.31 -17.75 -18.62
CA ALA A 117 -9.06 -16.87 -19.52
C ALA A 117 -8.47 -16.76 -20.95
N GLY A 118 -7.33 -17.42 -21.23
CA GLY A 118 -6.67 -17.36 -22.54
C GLY A 118 -5.96 -16.03 -22.83
N GLU A 119 -5.74 -15.18 -21.83
CA GLU A 119 -5.05 -13.90 -22.00
C GLU A 119 -3.53 -14.12 -22.10
N ALA A 120 -2.90 -13.57 -23.13
CA ALA A 120 -1.45 -13.56 -23.25
C ALA A 120 -0.85 -12.58 -22.23
N GLY A 121 -0.20 -13.12 -21.19
CA GLY A 121 0.46 -12.34 -20.16
C GLY A 121 1.89 -12.82 -19.93
N SER A 122 2.81 -11.90 -19.65
CA SER A 122 4.13 -12.24 -19.15
C SER A 122 4.02 -12.95 -17.78
N ALA A 123 4.90 -13.91 -17.54
CA ALA A 123 5.02 -14.52 -16.22
C ALA A 123 5.41 -13.43 -15.20
N PRO A 124 4.74 -13.35 -14.05
CA PRO A 124 5.10 -12.37 -13.04
C PRO A 124 6.49 -12.64 -12.46
N ASP A 125 7.24 -11.57 -12.16
CA ASP A 125 8.48 -11.67 -11.38
C ASP A 125 8.15 -11.97 -9.90
N LEU A 126 8.05 -13.27 -9.60
CA LEU A 126 7.79 -13.78 -8.27
C LEU A 126 9.04 -13.79 -7.39
N GLY A 127 10.24 -13.88 -7.99
CA GLY A 127 11.50 -14.03 -7.26
C GLY A 127 11.80 -12.82 -6.39
N ARG A 128 11.74 -11.62 -6.97
CA ARG A 128 11.98 -10.37 -6.22
C ARG A 128 10.93 -10.15 -5.12
N ARG A 129 9.66 -10.45 -5.39
CA ARG A 129 8.56 -10.32 -4.42
C ARG A 129 8.72 -11.28 -3.25
N TYR A 130 9.15 -12.51 -3.52
CA TYR A 130 9.45 -13.50 -2.49
C TYR A 130 10.59 -13.05 -1.58
N GLU A 131 11.70 -12.56 -2.12
CA GLU A 131 12.82 -12.07 -1.28
C GLU A 131 12.42 -10.86 -0.43
N ASN A 132 11.58 -9.95 -0.94
CA ASN A 132 11.03 -8.83 -0.16
C ASN A 132 10.19 -9.32 1.03
N VAL A 133 9.28 -10.28 0.81
CA VAL A 133 8.46 -10.85 1.90
C VAL A 133 9.32 -11.63 2.89
N LYS A 134 10.32 -12.37 2.41
CA LYS A 134 11.26 -13.10 3.26
C LYS A 134 12.09 -12.16 4.14
N ALA A 135 12.50 -10.99 3.64
CA ALA A 135 13.16 -9.97 4.45
C ALA A 135 12.23 -9.44 5.56
N ILE A 136 10.96 -9.17 5.22
CA ILE A 136 9.92 -8.79 6.18
C ILE A 136 9.74 -9.88 7.25
N LEU A 137 9.66 -11.15 6.86
CA LEU A 137 9.53 -12.30 7.77
C LEU A 137 10.75 -12.47 8.69
N LYS A 138 11.97 -12.23 8.19
CA LYS A 138 13.19 -12.25 9.02
C LYS A 138 13.18 -11.16 10.09
N GLU A 139 12.71 -9.96 9.75
CA GLU A 139 12.52 -8.87 10.73
C GLU A 139 11.56 -9.30 11.85
N PHE A 140 10.51 -10.06 11.52
CA PHE A 140 9.57 -10.60 12.52
C PHE A 140 10.20 -11.67 13.42
N GLN A 141 11.04 -12.55 12.88
CA GLN A 141 11.70 -13.61 13.66
C GLN A 141 12.79 -13.05 14.58
N GLY A 142 13.51 -12.02 14.16
CA GLY A 142 14.58 -11.38 14.96
C GLY A 142 14.07 -10.59 16.18
N LYS A 143 12.82 -10.12 16.18
CA LYS A 143 12.19 -9.35 17.27
C LYS A 143 11.50 -10.20 18.34
N ARG A 144 11.62 -11.53 18.28
CA ARG A 144 11.09 -12.49 19.28
C ARG A 144 12.13 -12.92 20.34
N LYS A 145 13.24 -12.20 20.46
CA LYS A 145 14.25 -12.40 21.51
C LYS A 145 14.16 -11.30 22.56
#